data_AF-A0A919UMG5-F1
#
_entry.id   AF-A0A919UMG5-F1
#
_cell.length_a   1.000
_cell.length_b   1.000
_cell.length_c   1.000
_cell.angle_alpha   90.00
_cell.angle_beta   90.00
_cell.angle_gamma   90.00
#
_symmetry.space_group_name_H-M   'P 1'
#
loop_
_entity.id
_entity.type
_entity.pdbx_description
1 polymer ?
#
loop_
_entity_poly.entity_id
_entity_poly.type
_entity_poly.pdbx_seq_one_letter_code
_entity_poly.pdbx_strand_id
1 'polypeptide(L)'
;MRVRQILGATAATAILAFGAIGLTSTPASAAPTTSAKIASADWDYDDDWGSYWSWNHKAKAKGWIEVEYDHHEDNKVEVGGKVYDKDHRNSKCGYVKFRSYDWDGGKWDWDHVWGYKACGWDKPFHFTKHDIAKLQVQVCQINKWGGAPFKCGQWKTIYDAWDHDYGYDWDHDHDDHDDHDEV
;
A
#
# COMPACT_ATOMS: atom_id res chain seq x y z
N MET A 1 4.59 -7.37 -24.95
CA MET A 1 3.77 -8.46 -24.36
C MET A 1 2.37 -8.44 -24.95
N ARG A 2 1.73 -9.60 -25.11
CA ARG A 2 0.48 -9.77 -25.88
C ARG A 2 -0.73 -9.23 -25.12
N VAL A 3 -1.35 -8.18 -25.64
CA VAL A 3 -2.63 -7.65 -25.16
C VAL A 3 -3.75 -8.59 -25.62
N ARG A 4 -4.52 -9.14 -24.67
CA ARG A 4 -5.79 -9.81 -24.96
C ARG A 4 -6.92 -9.02 -24.29
N GLN A 5 -7.51 -8.10 -25.05
CA GLN A 5 -8.76 -7.47 -24.64
C GLN A 5 -9.92 -8.42 -24.90
N ILE A 6 -10.64 -8.80 -23.85
CA ILE A 6 -11.92 -9.51 -23.95
C ILE A 6 -13.00 -8.51 -23.60
N LEU A 7 -13.63 -7.90 -24.61
CA LEU A 7 -14.82 -7.09 -24.42
C LEU A 7 -16.02 -8.04 -24.18
N GLY A 8 -16.56 -8.01 -22.97
CA GLY A 8 -17.85 -8.62 -22.65
C GLY A 8 -18.99 -7.69 -23.05
N ALA A 9 -19.73 -8.04 -24.11
CA ALA A 9 -20.94 -7.34 -24.50
C ALA A 9 -22.13 -7.84 -23.68
N THR A 10 -22.75 -6.97 -22.87
CA THR A 10 -24.04 -7.22 -22.22
C THR A 10 -25.17 -6.72 -23.11
N ALA A 11 -26.04 -7.62 -23.56
CA ALA A 11 -27.24 -7.29 -24.30
C ALA A 11 -28.32 -6.76 -23.35
N ALA A 12 -28.76 -5.52 -23.55
CA ALA A 12 -29.91 -4.93 -22.86
C ALA A 12 -31.14 -5.03 -23.76
N THR A 13 -32.10 -5.87 -23.38
CA THR A 13 -33.41 -5.98 -24.04
C THR A 13 -34.30 -4.85 -23.55
N ALA A 14 -34.52 -3.83 -24.38
CA ALA A 14 -35.49 -2.78 -24.10
C ALA A 14 -36.88 -3.19 -24.63
N ILE A 15 -37.85 -3.35 -23.72
CA ILE A 15 -39.28 -3.48 -24.05
C ILE A 15 -39.88 -2.07 -24.02
N LEU A 16 -40.34 -1.55 -25.16
CA LEU A 16 -41.10 -0.30 -25.22
C LEU A 16 -42.56 -0.60 -25.57
N ALA A 17 -43.42 -0.38 -24.59
CA ALA A 17 -44.87 -0.35 -24.75
C ALA A 17 -45.30 1.05 -25.24
N PHE A 18 -46.10 1.10 -26.31
CA PHE A 18 -46.73 2.31 -26.80
C PHE A 18 -48.01 2.58 -26.01
N GLY A 19 -48.21 3.82 -25.53
CA GLY A 19 -49.44 4.18 -24.84
C GLY A 19 -49.57 5.66 -24.46
N ALA A 20 -50.23 6.40 -25.36
CA ALA A 20 -51.16 7.52 -25.15
C ALA A 20 -50.79 8.76 -24.29
N ILE A 21 -51.12 9.90 -24.88
CA ILE A 21 -50.99 11.28 -24.44
C ILE A 21 -51.99 11.60 -23.30
N GLY A 22 -51.52 12.26 -22.24
CA GLY A 22 -52.36 12.83 -21.19
C GLY A 22 -51.59 13.87 -20.37
N LEU A 23 -51.94 15.15 -20.54
CA LEU A 23 -51.43 16.28 -19.76
C LEU A 23 -51.98 16.24 -18.33
N THR A 24 -51.11 15.94 -17.36
CA THR A 24 -51.35 16.22 -15.93
C THR A 24 -50.04 16.66 -15.28
N SER A 25 -50.04 17.85 -14.69
CA SER A 25 -48.96 18.44 -13.92
C SER A 25 -48.64 17.61 -12.66
N THR A 26 -47.46 16.99 -12.65
CA THR A 26 -46.88 16.25 -11.52
C THR A 26 -45.75 17.05 -10.86
N PRO A 27 -45.60 16.94 -9.52
CA PRO A 27 -44.53 17.63 -8.80
C PRO A 27 -43.16 17.10 -9.23
N ALA A 28 -42.19 18.00 -9.38
CA ALA A 28 -40.80 17.65 -9.65
C ALA A 28 -40.23 16.83 -8.49
N SER A 29 -40.18 15.50 -8.65
CA SER A 29 -39.36 14.64 -7.81
C SER A 29 -37.89 14.97 -8.11
N ALA A 30 -37.27 15.76 -7.24
CA ALA A 30 -35.82 15.84 -7.17
C ALA A 30 -35.31 14.43 -6.86
N ALA A 31 -34.76 13.76 -7.87
CA ALA A 31 -34.04 12.51 -7.67
C ALA A 31 -32.92 12.77 -6.65
N PRO A 32 -32.73 11.90 -5.65
CA PRO A 32 -31.55 11.99 -4.82
C PRO A 32 -30.36 11.81 -5.76
N THR A 33 -29.52 12.85 -5.86
CA THR A 33 -28.18 12.71 -6.42
C THR A 33 -27.48 11.72 -5.51
N THR A 34 -27.48 10.45 -5.94
CA THR A 34 -26.59 9.44 -5.40
C THR A 34 -25.21 9.95 -5.71
N SER A 35 -24.58 10.65 -4.75
CA SER A 35 -23.14 10.89 -4.78
C SER A 35 -22.51 9.54 -4.97
N ALA A 36 -22.06 9.28 -6.20
CA ALA A 36 -21.28 8.12 -6.51
C ALA A 36 -20.13 8.14 -5.50
N LYS A 37 -20.14 7.15 -4.60
CA LYS A 37 -18.94 6.84 -3.84
C LYS A 37 -17.88 6.63 -4.90
N ILE A 38 -16.91 7.54 -4.93
CA ILE A 38 -15.65 7.36 -5.65
C ILE A 38 -15.21 5.96 -5.24
N ALA A 39 -15.32 5.01 -6.17
CA ALA A 39 -14.63 3.75 -6.06
C ALA A 39 -13.17 4.14 -5.86
N SER A 40 -12.62 3.74 -4.70
CA SER A 40 -11.22 3.97 -4.35
C SER A 40 -10.37 3.72 -5.58
N ALA A 41 -9.57 4.72 -5.93
CA ALA A 41 -8.67 4.71 -7.07
C ALA A 41 -8.05 3.33 -7.26
N ASP A 42 -8.15 2.85 -8.49
CA ASP A 42 -7.34 1.76 -9.01
C ASP A 42 -5.90 2.26 -8.91
N TRP A 43 -5.17 1.82 -7.90
CA TRP A 43 -3.85 2.33 -7.59
C TRP A 43 -2.83 1.58 -8.44
N ASP A 44 -2.29 2.28 -9.44
CA ASP A 44 -1.15 1.89 -10.25
C ASP A 44 0.13 2.20 -9.45
N TYR A 45 0.31 1.54 -8.30
CA TYR A 45 1.56 1.59 -7.54
C TYR A 45 2.50 0.53 -8.12
N ASP A 46 3.67 0.96 -8.60
CA ASP A 46 4.63 0.07 -9.26
C ASP A 46 5.23 -0.98 -8.30
N ASP A 47 5.16 -0.78 -6.96
CA ASP A 47 5.71 -1.70 -5.95
C ASP A 47 4.69 -2.17 -4.90
N ASP A 48 4.04 -3.30 -5.20
CA ASP A 48 3.28 -4.07 -4.22
C ASP A 48 4.22 -4.92 -3.34
N TRP A 49 3.95 -4.97 -2.03
CA TRP A 49 4.64 -5.88 -1.11
C TRP A 49 3.69 -6.87 -0.40
N GLY A 50 4.28 -7.99 0.04
CA GLY A 50 3.54 -9.11 0.62
C GLY A 50 3.02 -10.08 -0.45
N SER A 51 2.13 -11.02 -0.14
CA SER A 51 1.49 -11.30 1.15
C SER A 51 2.43 -11.94 2.17
N TYR A 52 2.56 -11.32 3.34
CA TYR A 52 3.31 -11.86 4.47
C TYR A 52 2.39 -12.37 5.57
N TRP A 53 2.90 -13.30 6.38
CA TRP A 53 2.11 -14.07 7.32
C TRP A 53 2.79 -14.17 8.68
N SER A 54 1.97 -14.30 9.72
CA SER A 54 2.44 -14.79 11.02
C SER A 54 2.93 -16.24 10.88
N TRP A 55 3.83 -16.67 11.77
CA TRP A 55 4.37 -18.04 11.77
C TRP A 55 3.26 -19.11 11.70
N ASN A 56 2.16 -18.88 12.41
CA ASN A 56 1.02 -19.80 12.48
C ASN A 56 -0.08 -19.51 11.46
N HIS A 57 0.15 -18.62 10.49
CA HIS A 57 -0.79 -18.26 9.43
C HIS A 57 -2.16 -17.74 9.92
N LYS A 58 -2.18 -17.16 11.14
CA LYS A 58 -3.37 -16.56 11.76
C LYS A 58 -3.40 -15.03 11.67
N ALA A 59 -2.40 -14.43 11.06
CA ALA A 59 -2.42 -13.04 10.63
C ALA A 59 -1.73 -12.93 9.27
N LYS A 60 -2.17 -11.94 8.47
CA LYS A 60 -1.63 -11.65 7.14
C LYS A 60 -1.49 -10.14 6.96
N ALA A 61 -0.50 -9.69 6.21
CA ALA A 61 -0.44 -8.31 5.71
C ALA A 61 -0.03 -8.29 4.23
N LYS A 62 -0.51 -7.29 3.51
CA LYS A 62 -0.02 -6.90 2.18
C LYS A 62 -0.29 -5.42 1.97
N GLY A 63 0.43 -4.79 1.06
CA GLY A 63 0.31 -3.37 0.82
C GLY A 63 1.09 -2.95 -0.41
N TRP A 64 1.28 -1.65 -0.52
CA TRP A 64 2.07 -0.98 -1.54
C TRP A 64 3.08 -0.07 -0.84
N ILE A 65 4.09 0.33 -1.59
CA ILE A 65 5.07 1.32 -1.19
C ILE A 65 5.28 2.30 -2.34
N GLU A 66 5.41 3.57 -2.00
CA GLU A 66 5.76 4.65 -2.92
C GLU A 66 6.94 5.40 -2.32
N VAL A 67 7.94 5.69 -3.15
CA VAL A 67 9.17 6.35 -2.74
C VAL A 67 9.39 7.52 -3.66
N GLU A 68 9.41 8.71 -3.07
CA GLU A 68 9.78 9.95 -3.75
C GLU A 68 11.15 10.39 -3.21
N TYR A 69 12.08 10.71 -4.12
CA TYR A 69 13.37 11.31 -3.76
C TYR A 69 13.34 12.79 -4.07
N ASP A 70 13.71 13.61 -3.08
CA ASP A 70 13.84 15.06 -3.24
C ASP A 70 15.32 15.42 -3.54
N HIS A 71 16.28 14.76 -2.89
CA HIS A 71 17.74 14.93 -3.09
C HIS A 71 18.50 13.63 -2.80
N HIS A 72 19.84 13.66 -2.92
CA HIS A 72 20.74 12.49 -2.84
C HIS A 72 20.63 11.65 -1.56
N GLU A 73 20.07 12.17 -0.46
CA GLU A 73 19.90 11.46 0.83
C GLU A 73 18.59 11.88 1.53
N ASP A 74 17.63 12.44 0.78
CA ASP A 74 16.33 12.87 1.30
C ASP A 74 15.24 12.20 0.47
N ASN A 75 14.46 11.36 1.12
CA ASN A 75 13.38 10.61 0.51
C ASN A 75 12.14 10.61 1.38
N LYS A 76 10.98 10.63 0.74
CA LYS A 76 9.66 10.44 1.34
C LYS A 76 9.13 9.06 0.96
N VAL A 77 9.02 8.18 1.95
CA VAL A 77 8.49 6.82 1.81
C VAL A 77 7.06 6.78 2.33
N GLU A 78 6.11 6.52 1.43
CA GLU A 78 4.71 6.28 1.74
C GLU A 78 4.38 4.79 1.69
N VAL A 79 3.69 4.29 2.71
CA VAL A 79 3.32 2.88 2.80
C VAL A 79 1.86 2.75 3.18
N GLY A 80 1.11 2.13 2.29
CA GLY A 80 -0.27 1.76 2.52
C GLY A 80 -0.48 0.25 2.51
N GLY A 81 -1.59 -0.20 3.09
CA GLY A 81 -1.97 -1.60 2.96
C GLY A 81 -3.07 -2.02 3.91
N LYS A 82 -3.17 -3.34 4.10
CA LYS A 82 -4.15 -3.97 4.98
C LYS A 82 -3.52 -5.07 5.82
N VAL A 83 -3.88 -5.11 7.10
CA VAL A 83 -3.60 -6.24 7.98
C VAL A 83 -4.88 -7.03 8.21
N TYR A 84 -4.80 -8.35 8.18
CA TYR A 84 -5.92 -9.27 8.27
C TYR A 84 -5.77 -10.13 9.51
N ASP A 85 -6.79 -10.17 10.35
CA ASP A 85 -6.96 -11.21 11.36
C ASP A 85 -7.54 -12.47 10.71
N LYS A 86 -6.81 -13.59 10.80
CA LYS A 86 -7.23 -14.90 10.27
C LYS A 86 -7.52 -15.91 11.38
N ASP A 87 -7.41 -15.52 12.65
CA ASP A 87 -7.82 -16.36 13.78
C ASP A 87 -9.33 -16.30 13.98
N HIS A 88 -9.98 -15.17 13.65
CA HIS A 88 -11.43 -14.89 13.81
C HIS A 88 -11.97 -15.13 15.24
N ARG A 89 -11.10 -15.53 16.18
CA ARG A 89 -11.39 -15.69 17.59
C ARG A 89 -11.30 -14.32 18.24
N ASN A 90 -12.33 -13.93 18.98
CA ASN A 90 -12.46 -12.59 19.58
C ASN A 90 -11.45 -12.29 20.72
N SER A 91 -10.36 -13.07 20.85
CA SER A 91 -9.30 -12.91 21.85
C SER A 91 -7.96 -12.47 21.26
N LYS A 92 -7.75 -12.66 19.95
CA LYS A 92 -6.50 -12.36 19.24
C LYS A 92 -6.78 -11.46 18.04
N CYS A 93 -5.72 -10.84 17.55
CA CYS A 93 -5.77 -9.88 16.46
C CYS A 93 -4.57 -10.11 15.54
N GLY A 94 -4.74 -9.79 14.25
CA GLY A 94 -3.63 -9.61 13.34
C GLY A 94 -2.86 -8.35 13.70
N TYR A 95 -1.54 -8.41 13.60
CA TYR A 95 -0.65 -7.29 13.87
C TYR A 95 0.44 -7.22 12.82
N VAL A 96 0.67 -6.04 12.27
CA VAL A 96 1.78 -5.76 11.36
C VAL A 96 2.69 -4.75 12.04
N LYS A 97 3.99 -5.00 12.01
CA LYS A 97 5.01 -4.10 12.52
C LYS A 97 5.94 -3.68 11.41
N PHE A 98 6.42 -2.46 11.52
CA PHE A 98 7.43 -1.89 10.65
C PHE A 98 8.63 -1.50 11.48
N ARG A 99 9.79 -1.60 10.86
CA ARG A 99 11.02 -0.99 11.37
C ARG A 99 11.79 -0.34 10.25
N SER A 100 12.37 0.80 10.53
CA SER A 100 13.25 1.52 9.61
C SER A 100 14.56 1.87 10.28
N TYR A 101 15.58 2.10 9.46
CA TYR A 101 16.75 2.88 9.85
C TYR A 101 16.97 3.99 8.83
N ASP A 102 17.52 5.10 9.28
CA ASP A 102 17.76 6.31 8.50
C ASP A 102 19.17 6.34 7.87
N TRP A 103 19.41 7.33 7.00
CA TRP A 103 20.69 7.49 6.29
C TRP A 103 21.88 7.74 7.22
N ASP A 104 21.66 8.52 8.28
CA ASP A 104 22.66 8.96 9.26
C ASP A 104 22.88 7.95 10.41
N GLY A 105 21.97 6.99 10.55
CA GLY A 105 21.99 5.97 11.57
C GLY A 105 23.17 5.04 11.37
N GLY A 106 23.97 4.87 12.42
CA GLY A 106 25.04 3.88 12.41
C GLY A 106 24.44 2.52 12.04
N LYS A 107 24.82 2.00 10.86
CA LYS A 107 24.59 0.71 10.13
C LYS A 107 23.87 -0.50 10.80
N TRP A 108 23.51 -0.47 12.06
CA TRP A 108 22.99 -1.60 12.85
C TRP A 108 21.84 -1.25 13.81
N ASP A 109 21.54 0.03 14.03
CA ASP A 109 20.48 0.44 14.95
C ASP A 109 19.17 0.69 14.18
N TRP A 110 18.09 0.02 14.58
CA TRP A 110 16.76 0.24 14.00
C TRP A 110 16.08 1.36 14.77
N ASP A 111 16.00 2.54 14.18
CA ASP A 111 15.63 3.78 14.88
C ASP A 111 14.16 3.81 15.29
N HIS A 112 13.29 3.18 14.51
CA HIS A 112 11.85 3.32 14.69
C HIS A 112 11.12 1.99 14.55
N VAL A 113 10.23 1.68 15.51
CA VAL A 113 9.33 0.51 15.45
C VAL A 113 7.90 0.93 15.73
N TRP A 114 7.02 0.77 14.74
CA TRP A 114 5.58 1.02 14.88
C TRP A 114 4.77 -0.15 14.30
N GLY A 115 3.46 -0.13 14.47
CA GLY A 115 2.62 -1.19 13.94
C GLY A 115 1.12 -0.98 14.09
N TYR A 116 0.37 -1.77 13.34
CA TYR A 116 -1.09 -1.67 13.21
C TYR A 116 -1.77 -2.98 13.59
N LYS A 117 -2.88 -2.87 14.30
CA LYS A 117 -3.68 -4.00 14.81
C LYS A 117 -5.03 -4.08 14.10
N ALA A 118 -5.41 -5.27 13.62
CA ALA A 118 -6.77 -5.60 13.19
C ALA A 118 -7.33 -6.75 14.01
N CYS A 119 -8.57 -6.63 14.48
CA CYS A 119 -9.24 -7.66 15.26
C CYS A 119 -10.54 -8.04 14.57
N GLY A 120 -10.75 -9.33 14.31
CA GLY A 120 -11.96 -9.88 13.70
C GLY A 120 -11.99 -9.88 12.17
N TRP A 121 -11.39 -8.89 11.51
CA TRP A 121 -11.41 -8.72 10.04
C TRP A 121 -10.10 -8.08 9.53
N ASP A 122 -10.14 -7.47 8.35
CA ASP A 122 -9.08 -6.59 7.87
C ASP A 122 -9.19 -5.17 8.42
N LYS A 123 -8.05 -4.51 8.57
CA LYS A 123 -7.95 -3.09 8.85
C LYS A 123 -6.93 -2.46 7.89
N PRO A 124 -7.30 -1.36 7.20
CA PRO A 124 -6.34 -0.61 6.43
C PRO A 124 -5.35 0.12 7.35
N PHE A 125 -4.16 0.38 6.84
CA PHE A 125 -3.18 1.26 7.46
C PHE A 125 -2.49 2.10 6.38
N HIS A 126 -1.92 3.20 6.82
CA HIS A 126 -1.15 4.12 6.02
C HIS A 126 -0.16 4.87 6.92
N PHE A 127 1.04 5.13 6.44
CA PHE A 127 1.97 6.10 7.03
C PHE A 127 2.93 6.64 5.98
N THR A 128 3.52 7.78 6.33
CA THR A 128 4.61 8.43 5.59
C THR A 128 5.79 8.60 6.53
N LYS A 129 7.00 8.43 5.99
CA LYS A 129 8.26 8.65 6.70
C LYS A 129 9.27 9.31 5.76
N HIS A 130 10.18 10.08 6.36
CA HIS A 130 11.27 10.74 5.66
C HIS A 130 12.60 10.11 6.03
N ASP A 131 13.61 10.31 5.18
CA ASP A 131 15.01 9.97 5.42
C ASP A 131 15.20 8.49 5.79
N ILE A 132 14.54 7.58 5.06
CA ILE A 132 14.66 6.14 5.27
C ILE A 132 15.66 5.55 4.29
N ALA A 133 16.67 4.85 4.80
CA ALA A 133 17.56 4.03 3.98
C ALA A 133 17.02 2.61 3.79
N LYS A 134 16.32 2.05 4.78
CA LYS A 134 15.72 0.71 4.69
C LYS A 134 14.46 0.58 5.50
N LEU A 135 13.48 -0.13 4.95
CA LEU A 135 12.23 -0.45 5.61
C LEU A 135 11.96 -1.96 5.61
N GLN A 136 11.59 -2.48 6.78
CA GLN A 136 11.17 -3.86 6.93
C GLN A 136 9.80 -3.97 7.58
N VAL A 137 9.11 -5.06 7.25
CA VAL A 137 7.81 -5.42 7.79
C VAL A 137 7.86 -6.81 8.42
N GLN A 138 7.09 -7.01 9.49
CA GLN A 138 6.88 -8.29 10.13
C GLN A 138 5.41 -8.44 10.51
N VAL A 139 4.85 -9.63 10.25
CA VAL A 139 3.47 -9.96 10.61
C VAL A 139 3.45 -10.87 11.84
N CYS A 140 2.64 -10.50 12.83
CA CYS A 140 2.49 -11.20 14.10
C CYS A 140 1.00 -11.36 14.45
N GLN A 141 0.73 -12.09 15.53
CA GLN A 141 -0.49 -11.93 16.31
C GLN A 141 -0.24 -11.02 17.51
N ILE A 142 -1.29 -10.41 18.02
CA ILE A 142 -1.30 -9.67 19.30
C ILE A 142 -2.61 -9.97 20.03
N ASN A 143 -2.62 -9.91 21.37
CA ASN A 143 -3.87 -10.10 22.09
C ASN A 143 -4.79 -8.90 21.86
N LYS A 144 -6.10 -9.13 21.90
CA LYS A 144 -7.11 -8.08 21.67
C LYS A 144 -6.90 -6.86 22.55
N TRP A 145 -6.60 -7.11 23.82
CA TRP A 145 -6.38 -6.07 24.85
C TRP A 145 -4.96 -5.51 24.88
N GLY A 146 -4.08 -5.89 23.94
CA GLY A 146 -2.69 -5.39 23.86
C GLY A 146 -1.64 -6.42 24.30
N GLY A 147 -0.49 -5.94 24.75
CA GLY A 147 0.66 -6.77 25.15
C GLY A 147 1.67 -7.02 24.02
N ALA A 148 2.64 -7.89 24.27
CA ALA A 148 3.71 -8.17 23.31
C ALA A 148 3.20 -8.96 22.09
N PRO A 149 3.59 -8.57 20.86
CA PRO A 149 3.34 -9.36 19.66
C PRO A 149 3.96 -10.76 19.78
N PHE A 150 3.26 -11.76 19.26
CA PHE A 150 3.66 -13.17 19.34
C PHE A 150 3.36 -13.92 18.04
N LYS A 151 3.96 -15.10 17.87
CA LYS A 151 3.91 -15.89 16.61
C LYS A 151 4.29 -15.07 15.38
N CYS A 152 5.25 -14.18 15.54
CA CYS A 152 5.76 -13.36 14.45
C CYS A 152 6.40 -14.21 13.35
N GLY A 153 6.14 -13.85 12.10
CA GLY A 153 6.90 -14.33 10.95
C GLY A 153 8.31 -13.73 10.94
N GLN A 154 9.04 -13.97 9.86
CA GLN A 154 10.33 -13.31 9.64
C GLN A 154 10.14 -11.84 9.26
N TRP A 155 11.14 -11.02 9.56
CA TRP A 155 11.25 -9.69 8.95
C TRP A 155 11.45 -9.84 7.44
N LYS A 156 10.77 -8.98 6.67
CA LYS A 156 10.88 -8.88 5.22
C LYS A 156 11.23 -7.45 4.86
N THR A 157 12.29 -7.27 4.09
CA THR A 157 12.61 -5.97 3.49
C THR A 157 11.58 -5.65 2.43
N ILE A 158 11.01 -4.45 2.50
CA ILE A 158 10.04 -3.93 1.53
C ILE A 158 10.57 -2.69 0.82
N TYR A 159 11.68 -2.13 1.32
CA TYR A 159 12.44 -1.08 0.67
C TYR A 159 13.87 -1.10 1.21
N ASP A 160 14.82 -0.96 0.31
CA ASP A 160 16.25 -0.87 0.59
C ASP A 160 16.82 0.05 -0.47
N ALA A 161 17.26 1.23 -0.06
CA ALA A 161 17.65 2.26 -0.98
C ALA A 161 18.95 1.90 -1.74
N TRP A 162 19.74 0.98 -1.20
CA TRP A 162 20.91 0.40 -1.87
C TRP A 162 20.58 -0.72 -2.85
N ASP A 163 19.31 -1.07 -3.00
CA ASP A 163 18.87 -2.02 -4.02
C ASP A 163 18.75 -1.29 -5.37
N HIS A 164 19.25 -1.92 -6.42
CA HIS A 164 19.24 -1.42 -7.79
C HIS A 164 17.83 -1.07 -8.32
N ASP A 165 16.79 -1.68 -7.76
CA ASP A 165 15.39 -1.38 -8.09
C ASP A 165 14.93 0.00 -7.55
N TYR A 166 15.63 0.56 -6.56
CA TYR A 166 15.26 1.80 -5.86
C TYR A 166 16.21 2.99 -6.08
N GLY A 167 17.11 2.87 -7.06
CA GLY A 167 17.66 4.04 -7.75
C GLY A 167 18.83 4.78 -7.09
N TYR A 168 19.56 4.19 -6.13
CA TYR A 168 20.92 4.70 -5.87
C TYR A 168 21.88 4.22 -6.94
N ASP A 169 21.82 4.87 -8.10
CA ASP A 169 22.92 4.87 -9.05
C ASP A 169 24.05 5.71 -8.45
N TRP A 170 25.02 5.04 -7.82
CA TRP A 170 26.31 5.64 -7.46
C TRP A 170 27.09 6.12 -8.71
N ASP A 171 26.62 5.78 -9.91
CA ASP A 171 27.34 5.98 -11.17
C ASP A 171 27.12 7.38 -11.79
N HIS A 172 26.32 8.27 -11.19
CA HIS A 172 26.09 9.61 -11.77
C HIS A 172 27.21 10.63 -11.51
N ASP A 173 28.17 10.33 -10.63
CA ASP A 173 29.22 11.29 -10.22
C ASP A 173 30.60 11.03 -10.85
N HIS A 174 30.72 10.09 -11.80
CA HIS A 174 32.02 9.70 -12.36
C HIS A 174 32.37 10.24 -13.76
N ASP A 175 31.49 11.02 -14.40
CA ASP A 175 31.70 11.44 -15.81
C ASP A 175 32.07 12.93 -16.02
N ASP A 176 32.18 13.76 -14.98
CA ASP A 176 32.41 15.21 -15.15
C ASP A 176 33.87 15.70 -14.89
N HIS A 177 34.87 14.81 -14.85
CA HIS A 177 36.24 15.21 -14.46
C HIS A 177 37.37 15.14 -15.50
N ASP A 178 37.10 14.81 -16.77
CA ASP A 178 38.14 14.77 -17.80
C ASP A 178 37.80 15.70 -18.99
N ASP A 179 37.98 17.02 -18.87
CA ASP A 179 38.14 17.92 -20.04
C ASP A 179 38.64 19.34 -19.66
N HIS A 180 39.79 19.42 -18.98
CA HIS A 180 40.65 20.61 -18.93
C HIS A 180 42.09 20.07 -18.76
N ASP A 181 43.00 20.07 -19.74
CA ASP A 181 43.50 21.21 -20.51
C ASP A 181 44.21 20.73 -21.80
N GLU A 182 43.68 21.10 -22.97
CA GLU A 182 44.52 21.41 -24.14
C GLU A 182 44.46 22.93 -24.32
N VAL A 183 45.59 23.65 -24.13
CA VAL A 183 46.35 24.47 -25.13
C VAL A 183 47.60 25.05 -24.43
#